data_AF-A0A0R1YLH3-F1
#
_entry.id   AF-A0A0R1YLH3-F1
#
_cell.length_a   1.000
_cell.length_b   1.000
_cell.length_c   1.000
_cell.angle_alpha   90.00
_cell.angle_beta   90.00
_cell.angle_gamma   90.00
#
_symmetry.space_group_name_H-M   'P 1'
#
loop_
_entity.id
_entity.type
_entity.pdbx_description
1 polymer ?
#
loop_
_entity_poly.entity_id
_entity_poly.type
_entity_poly.pdbx_seq_one_letter_code
_entity_poly.pdbx_strand_id
1 'polypeptide(L)'
;MKKKQFASKVTRLTMSMVLGASTIVPNMLPLFSQTVFANTQNTGILSAKDRGILYANSRTDFRDETIYFLITTRFYDGDSSNNARTSEDKKANNPESDPSWRGDFAGLIEQLVYIKALGFTAIWITPVVQNNSGYDYHGYHASNFNAVDYRYE
;
A
#
# COMPACT_ATOMS: atom_id res chain seq x y z
N MET A 1 33.96 8.15 29.61
CA MET A 1 33.62 6.81 29.06
C MET A 1 32.76 6.96 27.81
N LYS A 2 33.28 6.65 26.61
CA LYS A 2 32.52 6.72 25.36
C LYS A 2 31.83 5.37 25.12
N LYS A 3 30.49 5.34 25.08
CA LYS A 3 29.71 4.13 24.78
C LYS A 3 29.88 3.79 23.30
N LYS A 4 30.40 2.59 23.00
CA LYS A 4 30.45 2.04 21.64
C LYS A 4 29.03 1.61 21.25
N GLN A 5 28.46 2.25 20.23
CA GLN A 5 27.26 1.76 19.55
C GLN A 5 27.67 0.57 18.67
N PHE A 6 27.17 -0.62 18.99
CA PHE A 6 27.21 -1.76 18.08
C PHE A 6 25.98 -1.68 17.17
N ALA A 7 26.17 -1.26 15.93
CA ALA A 7 25.16 -1.41 14.88
C ALA A 7 25.22 -2.86 14.38
N SER A 8 24.17 -3.66 14.61
CA SER A 8 24.06 -4.98 13.99
C SER A 8 23.71 -4.81 12.51
N LYS A 9 24.61 -5.26 11.64
CA LYS A 9 24.44 -5.22 10.19
C LYS A 9 23.33 -6.21 9.82
N VAL A 10 22.14 -5.72 9.46
CA VAL A 10 21.08 -6.56 8.90
C VAL A 10 21.52 -6.99 7.50
N THR A 11 21.97 -8.22 7.35
CA THR A 11 22.31 -8.81 6.06
C THR A 11 21.02 -9.23 5.36
N ARG A 12 20.47 -8.39 4.47
CA ARG A 12 19.44 -8.84 3.54
C ARG A 12 20.09 -9.74 2.50
N LEU A 13 19.70 -11.01 2.45
CA LEU A 13 20.09 -11.92 1.38
C LEU A 13 19.23 -11.59 0.15
N THR A 14 19.76 -10.78 -0.77
CA THR A 14 19.11 -10.52 -2.06
C THR A 14 19.43 -11.68 -3.00
N MET A 15 18.44 -12.53 -3.30
CA MET A 15 18.57 -13.58 -4.30
C MET A 15 18.21 -12.99 -5.67
N SER A 16 19.23 -12.66 -6.47
CA SER A 16 19.04 -12.25 -7.86
C SER A 16 18.86 -13.50 -8.72
N MET A 17 17.66 -13.72 -9.26
CA MET A 17 17.41 -14.77 -10.24
C MET A 17 17.60 -14.18 -11.65
N VAL A 18 18.60 -14.67 -12.39
CA VAL A 18 18.79 -14.35 -13.81
C VAL A 18 17.92 -15.31 -14.61
N LEU A 19 16.88 -14.80 -15.28
CA LEU A 19 16.15 -15.58 -16.30
C LEU A 19 16.99 -15.62 -17.58
N GLY A 20 17.73 -16.71 -17.77
CA GLY A 20 18.39 -17.02 -19.04
C GLY A 20 17.41 -17.70 -19.99
N ALA A 21 17.03 -17.03 -21.08
CA ALA A 21 16.35 -17.69 -22.19
C ALA A 21 17.38 -18.51 -22.99
N SER A 22 17.37 -19.82 -22.85
CA SER A 22 18.13 -20.72 -23.74
C SER A 22 17.22 -21.22 -24.85
N THR A 23 17.54 -20.84 -26.09
CA THR A 23 16.95 -21.45 -27.28
C THR A 23 17.59 -22.82 -27.51
N ILE A 24 16.78 -23.87 -27.40
CA ILE A 24 17.19 -25.25 -27.65
C ILE A 24 17.00 -25.51 -29.15
N VAL A 25 18.09 -25.81 -29.87
CA VAL A 25 18.04 -26.31 -31.24
C VAL A 25 17.76 -27.82 -31.17
N PRO A 26 16.73 -28.37 -31.83
CA PRO A 26 16.39 -29.77 -31.71
C PRO A 26 17.21 -30.60 -32.70
N ASN A 27 17.90 -31.62 -32.22
CA ASN A 27 17.90 -32.96 -32.83
C ASN A 27 18.73 -33.95 -31.99
N MET A 28 18.03 -34.94 -31.43
CA MET A 28 18.38 -36.37 -31.25
C MET A 28 17.65 -36.90 -29.99
N LEU A 29 16.64 -37.75 -30.23
CA LEU A 29 15.80 -38.48 -29.24
C LEU A 29 16.58 -39.64 -28.56
N PRO A 30 16.03 -40.34 -27.55
CA PRO A 30 15.54 -39.85 -26.25
C PRO A 30 16.06 -40.72 -25.08
N LEU A 31 16.39 -40.17 -23.92
CA LEU A 31 16.44 -40.99 -22.70
C LEU A 31 16.06 -40.17 -21.48
N PHE A 32 14.85 -40.46 -20.98
CA PHE A 32 14.24 -40.06 -19.72
C PHE A 32 14.98 -38.99 -18.91
N SER A 33 14.49 -37.75 -19.01
CA SER A 33 14.54 -36.81 -17.90
C SER A 33 13.19 -36.13 -17.81
N GLN A 34 12.37 -36.55 -16.85
CA GLN A 34 11.18 -35.79 -16.47
C GLN A 34 11.67 -34.52 -15.78
N THR A 35 11.70 -33.40 -16.51
CA THR A 35 11.79 -32.10 -15.87
C THR A 35 10.46 -31.83 -15.18
N VAL A 36 10.43 -32.01 -13.86
CA VAL A 36 9.35 -31.49 -13.01
C VAL A 36 9.46 -29.97 -13.06
N PHE A 37 8.61 -29.34 -13.86
CA PHE A 37 8.42 -27.90 -13.80
C PHE A 37 7.70 -27.59 -12.49
N ALA A 38 8.34 -26.84 -11.59
CA ALA A 38 7.67 -26.21 -10.46
C ALA A 38 6.72 -25.14 -11.00
N ASN A 39 5.51 -25.55 -11.36
CA ASN A 39 4.44 -24.66 -11.76
C ASN A 39 3.75 -24.15 -10.48
N THR A 40 4.36 -23.18 -9.79
CA THR A 40 3.61 -22.39 -8.81
C THR A 40 2.77 -21.38 -9.58
N GLN A 41 1.72 -21.87 -10.23
CA GLN A 41 0.57 -21.03 -10.53
C GLN A 41 -0.07 -20.74 -9.18
N ASN A 42 0.14 -19.54 -8.64
CA ASN A 42 -0.78 -19.03 -7.63
C ASN A 42 -2.13 -18.85 -8.33
N THR A 43 -2.99 -19.86 -8.27
CA THR A 43 -4.30 -19.90 -8.94
C THR A 43 -5.37 -19.02 -8.28
N GLY A 44 -4.95 -18.03 -7.47
CA GLY A 44 -5.83 -17.04 -6.85
C GLY A 44 -5.77 -15.64 -7.49
N ILE A 45 -4.91 -15.44 -8.50
CA ILE A 45 -4.81 -14.13 -9.17
C ILE A 45 -5.84 -14.07 -10.30
N LEU A 46 -7.04 -13.55 -9.99
CA LEU A 46 -8.03 -13.18 -11.02
C LEU A 46 -7.38 -12.28 -12.09
N SER A 47 -7.69 -12.52 -13.36
CA SER A 47 -7.24 -11.66 -14.48
C SER A 47 -7.71 -10.22 -14.28
N ALA A 48 -6.96 -9.24 -14.80
CA ALA A 48 -7.35 -7.82 -14.73
C ALA A 48 -8.77 -7.57 -15.29
N LYS A 49 -9.17 -8.35 -16.29
CA LYS A 49 -10.54 -8.34 -16.85
C LYS A 49 -11.57 -8.88 -15.86
N ASP A 50 -11.22 -9.91 -15.10
CA ASP A 50 -12.11 -10.57 -14.13
C ASP A 50 -12.25 -9.75 -12.83
N ARG A 51 -11.31 -8.84 -12.56
CA ARG A 51 -11.35 -7.87 -11.45
C ARG A 51 -12.14 -6.58 -11.77
N GLY A 52 -12.66 -6.45 -12.99
CA GLY A 52 -13.28 -5.19 -13.45
C GLY A 52 -12.28 -4.02 -13.56
N ILE A 53 -10.97 -4.29 -13.54
CA ILE A 53 -9.92 -3.27 -13.64
C ILE A 53 -9.74 -2.92 -15.13
N LEU A 54 -10.56 -2.00 -15.62
CA LEU A 54 -10.33 -1.28 -16.87
C LEU A 54 -9.39 -0.10 -16.60
N TYR A 55 -8.08 -0.33 -16.45
CA TYR A 55 -7.16 0.80 -16.27
C TYR A 55 -5.85 0.64 -17.04
N ALA A 56 -5.89 1.10 -18.30
CA ALA A 56 -4.76 1.68 -19.03
C ALA A 56 -5.23 2.30 -20.36
N ASN A 57 -6.16 1.65 -21.07
CA ASN A 57 -6.52 2.00 -22.45
C ASN A 57 -7.86 2.74 -22.63
N SER A 58 -8.55 3.09 -21.53
CA SER A 58 -9.80 3.87 -21.56
C SER A 58 -9.69 5.22 -20.84
N ARG A 59 -8.52 5.56 -20.28
CA ARG A 59 -8.30 6.88 -19.66
C ARG A 59 -8.05 7.91 -20.75
N THR A 60 -8.72 9.05 -20.63
CA THR A 60 -8.31 10.31 -21.27
C THR A 60 -6.96 10.77 -20.70
N ASP A 61 -6.42 11.87 -21.21
CA ASP A 61 -5.15 12.41 -20.71
C ASP A 61 -5.24 12.72 -19.21
N PHE A 62 -4.27 12.29 -18.40
CA PHE A 62 -4.25 12.59 -16.96
C PHE A 62 -4.22 14.10 -16.67
N ARG A 63 -3.76 14.91 -17.64
CA ARG A 63 -3.80 16.38 -17.57
C ARG A 63 -5.22 16.94 -17.56
N ASP A 64 -6.22 16.15 -17.96
CA ASP A 64 -7.64 16.53 -17.92
C ASP A 64 -8.26 16.27 -16.54
N GLU A 65 -7.56 15.57 -15.64
CA GLU A 65 -8.07 15.22 -14.33
C GLU A 65 -7.90 16.36 -13.32
N THR A 66 -8.91 16.56 -12.48
CA THR A 66 -8.85 17.42 -11.30
C THR A 66 -8.71 16.55 -10.06
N ILE A 67 -7.63 16.74 -9.31
CA ILE A 67 -7.25 15.87 -8.19
C ILE A 67 -7.66 16.51 -6.86
N TYR A 68 -8.47 15.78 -6.08
CA TYR A 68 -8.75 16.11 -4.68
C TYR A 68 -7.72 15.43 -3.78
N PHE A 69 -6.86 16.23 -3.14
CA PHE A 69 -5.89 15.72 -2.17
C PHE A 69 -6.45 15.75 -0.75
N LEU A 70 -6.29 14.65 0.00
CA LEU A 70 -6.71 14.57 1.40
C LEU A 70 -5.75 13.73 2.25
N ILE A 71 -5.77 14.02 3.56
CA ILE A 71 -5.13 13.20 4.59
C ILE A 71 -6.23 12.28 5.14
N THR A 72 -6.14 10.97 4.86
CA THR A 72 -7.23 10.01 5.13
C THR A 72 -7.65 10.02 6.60
N THR A 73 -6.67 10.03 7.51
CA THR A 73 -6.87 10.07 8.97
C THR A 73 -7.48 11.36 9.51
N ARG A 74 -7.72 12.36 8.66
CA ARG A 74 -8.23 13.70 9.03
C ARG A 74 -9.37 14.19 8.13
N PHE A 75 -9.86 13.33 7.23
CA PHE A 75 -10.88 13.72 6.26
C PHE A 75 -12.29 13.47 6.78
N TYR A 76 -12.61 12.21 7.09
CA TYR A 76 -13.91 11.81 7.62
C TYR A 76 -13.76 10.53 8.46
N ASP A 77 -14.41 10.52 9.62
CA ASP A 77 -14.44 9.43 10.61
C ASP A 77 -15.70 8.61 10.39
N GLY A 78 -15.56 7.46 9.71
CA GLY A 78 -16.65 6.56 9.38
C GLY A 78 -16.78 5.41 10.37
N ASP A 79 -15.68 5.04 11.05
CA ASP A 79 -15.69 4.05 12.13
C ASP A 79 -14.90 4.52 13.35
N SER A 80 -15.60 5.15 14.29
CA SER A 80 -15.00 5.61 15.54
C SER A 80 -14.36 4.51 16.40
N SER A 81 -14.61 3.23 16.12
CA SER A 81 -14.04 2.11 16.87
C SER A 81 -12.55 1.87 16.57
N ASN A 82 -12.05 2.33 15.41
CA ASN A 82 -10.64 2.23 15.04
C ASN A 82 -9.84 3.52 15.30
N ASN A 83 -10.49 4.57 15.84
CA ASN A 83 -9.84 5.80 16.25
C ASN A 83 -8.72 5.52 17.26
N ALA A 84 -7.54 6.09 17.03
CA ALA A 84 -6.34 5.78 17.79
C ALA A 84 -5.56 7.02 18.22
N ARG A 85 -5.07 6.99 19.45
CA ARG A 85 -4.07 7.97 19.91
C ARG A 85 -2.67 7.48 19.67
N THR A 86 -1.82 8.40 19.27
CA THR A 86 -0.38 8.17 19.19
C THR A 86 0.31 8.68 20.45
N SER A 87 1.55 8.26 20.68
CA SER A 87 2.27 8.62 21.91
C SER A 87 2.56 10.11 22.04
N GLU A 88 2.56 10.87 20.93
CA GLU A 88 2.81 12.32 20.93
C GLU A 88 1.53 13.15 20.89
N ASP A 89 0.32 12.56 20.86
CA ASP A 89 -0.96 13.31 20.88
C ASP A 89 -1.01 14.32 22.02
N LYS A 90 -0.60 13.89 23.22
CA LYS A 90 -0.56 14.76 24.41
C LYS A 90 0.42 15.93 24.25
N LYS A 91 1.57 15.69 23.61
CA LYS A 91 2.59 16.72 23.37
C LYS A 91 2.15 17.68 22.26
N ALA A 92 1.40 17.19 21.28
CA ALA A 92 0.73 17.99 20.26
C ALA A 92 -0.50 18.75 20.78
N ASN A 93 -0.87 18.54 22.05
CA ASN A 93 -2.02 19.15 22.71
C ASN A 93 -3.37 18.81 22.05
N ASN A 94 -3.48 17.59 21.51
CA ASN A 94 -4.73 17.08 20.96
C ASN A 94 -5.74 16.86 22.10
N PRO A 95 -7.00 17.32 21.97
CA PRO A 95 -8.00 17.12 23.01
C PRO A 95 -8.45 15.66 23.11
N GLU A 96 -9.09 15.33 24.23
CA GLU A 96 -9.63 13.98 24.47
C GLU A 96 -10.71 13.56 23.45
N SER A 97 -11.32 14.53 22.76
CA SER A 97 -12.33 14.29 21.72
C SER A 97 -11.77 14.20 20.30
N ASP A 98 -10.48 14.49 20.08
CA ASP A 98 -9.90 14.57 18.73
C ASP A 98 -8.52 13.86 18.70
N PRO A 99 -8.50 12.51 18.70
CA PRO A 99 -7.26 11.75 18.54
C PRO A 99 -6.59 12.04 17.19
N SER A 100 -5.27 11.87 17.10
CA SER A 100 -4.55 12.16 15.84
C SER A 100 -4.95 11.25 14.68
N TRP A 101 -5.34 10.01 14.95
CA TRP A 101 -5.98 9.13 13.97
C TRP A 101 -7.49 9.18 14.17
N ARG A 102 -8.15 9.95 13.31
CA ARG A 102 -9.60 10.16 13.31
C ARG A 102 -10.13 10.28 11.89
N GLY A 103 -10.13 9.15 11.21
CA GLY A 103 -10.54 9.03 9.82
C GLY A 103 -9.99 7.77 9.18
N ASP A 104 -10.77 7.19 8.28
CA ASP A 104 -10.62 5.82 7.84
C ASP A 104 -11.16 5.63 6.41
N PHE A 105 -11.08 4.41 5.88
CA PHE A 105 -11.60 4.15 4.55
C PHE A 105 -13.12 4.15 4.47
N ALA A 106 -13.84 3.77 5.54
CA ALA A 106 -15.29 3.84 5.56
C ALA A 106 -15.76 5.29 5.39
N GLY A 107 -15.16 6.22 6.13
CA GLY A 107 -15.46 7.64 6.03
C GLY A 107 -15.10 8.24 4.68
N LEU A 108 -13.96 7.84 4.08
CA LEU A 108 -13.62 8.24 2.72
C LEU A 108 -14.66 7.75 1.71
N ILE A 109 -15.10 6.49 1.81
CA ILE A 109 -16.10 5.88 0.94
C ILE A 109 -17.43 6.63 1.03
N GLU A 110 -17.87 6.98 2.24
CA GLU A 110 -19.10 7.75 2.47
C GLU A 110 -19.08 9.12 1.77
N GLN A 111 -17.91 9.75 1.67
CA GLN A 111 -17.75 11.07 1.08
C GLN A 111 -17.39 11.07 -0.41
N LEU A 112 -17.34 9.91 -1.09
CA LEU A 112 -17.06 9.86 -2.53
C LEU A 112 -18.09 10.65 -3.36
N VAL A 113 -19.36 10.64 -2.94
CA VAL A 113 -20.41 11.44 -3.60
C VAL A 113 -20.16 12.94 -3.42
N TYR A 114 -19.72 13.36 -2.25
CA TYR A 114 -19.34 14.76 -1.97
C TYR A 114 -18.18 15.21 -2.86
N ILE A 115 -17.08 14.45 -2.92
CA ILE A 115 -15.92 14.78 -3.74
C ILE A 115 -16.30 14.89 -5.22
N LYS A 116 -17.13 13.95 -5.71
CA LYS A 116 -17.63 13.97 -7.08
C LYS A 116 -18.54 15.17 -7.36
N ALA A 117 -19.40 15.55 -6.41
CA ALA A 117 -20.29 16.70 -6.53
C ALA A 117 -19.52 18.04 -6.62
N LEU A 118 -18.32 18.12 -6.03
CA LEU A 118 -17.40 19.25 -6.19
C LEU A 118 -16.76 19.33 -7.58
N GLY A 119 -16.92 18.31 -8.43
CA GLY A 119 -16.36 18.26 -9.78
C GLY A 119 -14.93 17.70 -9.87
N PHE A 120 -14.43 17.07 -8.80
CA PHE A 120 -13.16 16.35 -8.85
C PHE A 120 -13.35 14.98 -9.51
N THR A 121 -12.35 14.59 -10.29
CA THR A 121 -12.38 13.35 -11.09
C THR A 121 -11.38 12.31 -10.59
N ALA A 122 -10.41 12.73 -9.77
CA ALA A 122 -9.44 11.86 -9.11
C ALA A 122 -9.24 12.22 -7.64
N ILE A 123 -8.81 11.23 -6.84
CA ILE A 123 -8.48 11.40 -5.42
C ILE A 123 -7.02 11.01 -5.22
N TRP A 124 -6.27 11.83 -4.49
CA TRP A 124 -4.95 11.50 -4.00
C TRP A 124 -4.98 11.49 -2.47
N ILE A 125 -4.65 10.34 -1.88
CA ILE A 125 -4.57 10.17 -0.43
C ILE A 125 -3.12 10.06 0.05
N THR A 126 -2.89 10.42 1.32
CA THR A 126 -1.63 10.15 2.03
C THR A 126 -1.30 8.65 2.07
N PRO A 127 -0.02 8.26 2.27
CA PRO A 127 0.35 6.85 2.26
C PRO A 127 -0.42 6.05 3.31
N VAL A 128 -0.95 4.90 2.89
CA VAL A 128 -1.82 4.04 3.72
C VAL A 128 -1.07 2.88 4.37
N VAL A 129 0.24 2.78 4.12
CA VAL A 129 1.07 1.67 4.60
C VAL A 129 1.17 1.69 6.12
N GLN A 130 1.53 0.56 6.72
CA GLN A 130 1.70 0.48 8.16
C GLN A 130 2.79 1.44 8.64
N ASN A 131 2.42 2.31 9.56
CA ASN A 131 3.28 3.32 10.14
C ASN A 131 3.71 2.96 11.57
N ASN A 132 4.86 3.47 12.00
CA ASN A 132 5.33 3.27 13.38
C ASN A 132 6.13 4.47 13.86
N SER A 133 5.43 5.47 14.39
CA SER A 133 6.08 6.54 15.16
C SER A 133 5.11 7.18 16.15
N GLY A 134 5.63 8.09 16.98
CA GLY A 134 4.82 8.78 17.97
C GLY A 134 3.81 9.79 17.43
N TYR A 135 3.87 10.22 16.16
CA TYR A 135 2.88 11.14 15.55
C TYR A 135 2.69 10.83 14.05
N ASP A 136 2.28 9.60 13.75
CA ASP A 136 2.32 9.02 12.40
C ASP A 136 1.03 9.10 11.59
N TYR A 137 0.03 9.87 12.02
CA TYR A 137 -1.26 9.97 11.33
C TYR A 137 -1.17 10.43 9.87
N HIS A 138 -0.10 11.14 9.51
CA HIS A 138 0.19 11.61 8.15
C HIS A 138 0.66 10.51 7.16
N GLY A 139 0.99 9.30 7.64
CA GLY A 139 1.34 8.16 6.79
C GLY A 139 2.81 8.06 6.32
N TYR A 140 3.67 9.05 6.62
CA TYR A 140 5.03 9.13 6.06
C TYR A 140 6.14 8.48 6.90
N HIS A 141 5.81 7.80 8.00
CA HIS A 141 6.72 7.05 8.85
C HIS A 141 6.53 5.54 8.65
N ALA A 142 6.63 5.12 7.39
CA ALA A 142 6.40 3.75 6.96
C ALA A 142 7.34 2.76 7.67
N SER A 143 6.75 1.72 8.25
CA SER A 143 7.45 0.62 8.93
C SER A 143 7.34 -0.70 8.16
N ASN A 144 6.24 -0.89 7.42
CA ASN A 144 6.02 -2.04 6.56
C ASN A 144 5.25 -1.64 5.29
N PHE A 145 5.95 -1.60 4.16
CA PHE A 145 5.38 -1.24 2.85
C PHE A 145 4.46 -2.30 2.24
N ASN A 146 4.39 -3.50 2.84
CA ASN A 146 3.58 -4.63 2.34
C ASN A 146 2.25 -4.78 3.08
N ALA A 147 1.96 -3.92 4.06
CA ALA A 147 0.72 -3.95 4.82
C ALA A 147 0.11 -2.55 4.86
N VAL A 148 -1.22 -2.51 4.81
CA VAL A 148 -2.00 -1.31 5.14
C VAL A 148 -1.98 -1.13 6.66
N ASP A 149 -1.98 0.10 7.15
CA ASP A 149 -2.12 0.35 8.58
C ASP A 149 -3.51 -0.08 9.06
N TYR A 150 -3.57 -0.96 10.07
CA TYR A 150 -4.82 -1.53 10.58
C TYR A 150 -5.78 -0.47 11.14
N ARG A 151 -5.28 0.73 11.48
CA ARG A 151 -6.09 1.84 11.98
C ARG A 151 -6.97 2.49 10.90
N TYR A 152 -6.83 2.09 9.63
CA TYR A 152 -7.71 2.53 8.53
C TYR A 152 -8.93 1.63 8.30
N GLU A 153 -8.96 0.44 8.90
CA GLU A 153 -9.93 -0.65 8.65
C GLU A 153 -10.81 -0.95 9.86
#